data_AF-A0A955E9M2-F1
#
_entry.id   AF-A0A955E9M2-F1
#
_cell.length_a   1.000
_cell.length_b   1.000
_cell.length_c   1.000
_cell.angle_alpha   90.00
_cell.angle_beta   90.00
_cell.angle_gamma   90.00
#
_symmetry.space_group_name_H-M   'P 1'
#
loop_
_entity.id
_entity.type
_entity.pdbx_description
1 polymer ?
#
loop_
_entity_poly.entity_id
_entity_poly.type
_entity_poly.pdbx_seq_one_letter_code
_entity_poly.pdbx_strand_id
1 'polypeptide(L)'
;MGAAVLVLVLVNAAVIMSVSGSVDDAGLAASRASTIRAFFASESGVHLVVGELSAGRDVPTGVLSLPGGAEVEISASDTAAPMDVEIRGSYLDAVRVIAARIE
;
A
#
# COMPACT_ATOMS: atom_id res chain seq x y z
N MET A 1 -49.91 -17.22 -19.47
CA MET A 1 -49.47 -16.93 -18.09
C MET A 1 -48.00 -17.28 -17.82
N GLY A 2 -47.39 -18.30 -18.45
CA GLY A 2 -45.97 -18.63 -18.25
C GLY A 2 -44.95 -17.59 -18.77
N ALA A 3 -45.26 -16.87 -19.84
CA ALA A 3 -44.36 -15.85 -20.42
C ALA A 3 -44.10 -14.66 -19.48
N ALA A 4 -45.12 -14.22 -18.73
CA ALA A 4 -44.99 -13.12 -17.77
C ALA A 4 -44.09 -13.48 -16.58
N VAL A 5 -44.14 -14.75 -16.14
CA VAL A 5 -43.29 -15.27 -15.07
C VAL A 5 -41.83 -15.34 -15.54
N LEU A 6 -41.60 -15.82 -16.77
CA LEU A 6 -40.25 -15.86 -17.36
C LEU A 6 -39.63 -14.47 -17.52
N VAL A 7 -40.41 -13.49 -17.98
CA VAL A 7 -39.94 -12.10 -18.09
C VAL A 7 -39.58 -11.53 -16.72
N LEU A 8 -40.39 -11.80 -15.69
CA LEU A 8 -40.12 -11.33 -14.33
C LEU A 8 -38.84 -11.96 -13.74
N VAL A 9 -38.59 -13.24 -14.01
CA VAL A 9 -37.37 -13.93 -13.60
C VAL A 9 -36.13 -13.33 -14.27
N LEU A 10 -36.21 -13.04 -15.58
CA LEU A 10 -35.10 -12.43 -16.32
C LEU A 10 -34.79 -11.00 -15.84
N VAL A 11 -35.83 -10.21 -15.55
CA VAL A 11 -35.65 -8.85 -15.01
C VAL A 11 -35.00 -8.90 -13.63
N ASN A 12 -35.45 -9.80 -12.75
CA ASN A 12 -34.84 -9.94 -11.42
C ASN A 12 -33.38 -10.43 -11.50
N ALA A 13 -33.07 -11.38 -12.39
CA ALA A 13 -31.71 -11.84 -12.62
C ALA A 13 -30.81 -10.70 -13.15
N ALA A 14 -31.32 -9.89 -14.09
CA ALA A 14 -30.59 -8.74 -14.62
C ALA A 14 -30.32 -7.66 -13.57
N VAL A 15 -31.27 -7.42 -12.65
CA VAL A 15 -31.10 -6.49 -11.52
C VAL A 15 -30.09 -7.02 -10.50
N ILE A 16 -30.11 -8.32 -10.19
CA ILE A 16 -29.13 -8.93 -9.28
C ILE A 16 -27.71 -8.84 -9.89
N MET A 17 -27.58 -9.07 -11.19
CA MET A 17 -26.31 -8.92 -11.92
C MET A 17 -25.89 -7.45 -12.09
N SER A 18 -26.80 -6.47 -12.10
CA SER A 18 -26.41 -5.06 -12.18
C SER A 18 -25.86 -4.52 -10.85
N VAL A 19 -26.26 -5.14 -9.72
CA VAL A 19 -25.73 -4.82 -8.38
C VAL A 19 -24.35 -5.45 -8.15
N SER A 20 -23.93 -6.44 -8.94
CA SER A 20 -22.60 -7.05 -8.80
C SER A 20 -21.43 -6.12 -9.16
N GLY A 21 -21.68 -4.93 -9.71
CA GLY A 21 -20.68 -3.85 -9.79
C GLY A 21 -20.10 -3.45 -8.42
N SER A 22 -20.82 -3.71 -7.32
CA SER A 22 -20.37 -3.43 -5.96
C SER A 22 -19.14 -4.24 -5.52
N VAL A 23 -18.89 -5.43 -6.09
CA VAL A 23 -17.76 -6.28 -5.67
C VAL A 23 -16.46 -5.77 -6.26
N ASP A 24 -16.48 -5.36 -7.53
CA ASP A 24 -15.31 -4.78 -8.20
C ASP A 24 -14.94 -3.42 -7.59
N ASP A 25 -15.94 -2.60 -7.23
CA ASP A 25 -15.71 -1.33 -6.55
C ASP A 25 -15.11 -1.51 -5.14
N ALA A 26 -15.58 -2.51 -4.38
CA ALA A 26 -15.03 -2.82 -3.07
C ALA A 26 -13.59 -3.34 -3.16
N GLY A 27 -13.29 -4.20 -4.14
CA GLY A 27 -11.94 -4.68 -4.42
C GLY A 27 -11.00 -3.55 -4.82
N LEU A 28 -11.46 -2.64 -5.69
CA LEU A 28 -10.68 -1.47 -6.10
C LEU A 28 -10.42 -0.52 -4.94
N ALA A 29 -11.42 -0.27 -4.08
CA ALA A 29 -11.26 0.55 -2.88
C ALA A 29 -10.26 -0.08 -1.90
N ALA A 30 -10.31 -1.39 -1.68
CA ALA A 30 -9.36 -2.12 -0.84
C ALA A 30 -7.93 -2.02 -1.39
N SER A 31 -7.75 -2.17 -2.70
CA SER A 31 -6.45 -2.03 -3.37
C SER A 31 -5.88 -0.61 -3.27
N ARG A 32 -6.73 0.43 -3.37
CA ARG A 32 -6.29 1.81 -3.14
C ARG A 32 -5.88 2.04 -1.69
N ALA A 33 -6.64 1.50 -0.74
CA ALA A 33 -6.33 1.60 0.67
C ALA A 33 -5.00 0.92 1.01
N SER A 34 -4.73 -0.26 0.44
CA SER A 34 -3.43 -0.94 0.64
C SER A 34 -2.28 -0.15 0.03
N THR A 35 -2.47 0.39 -1.17
CA THR A 35 -1.48 1.24 -1.85
C THR A 35 -1.15 2.48 -1.00
N ILE A 36 -2.14 3.21 -0.50
CA ILE A 36 -1.94 4.39 0.35
C ILE A 36 -1.15 4.03 1.61
N ARG A 37 -1.43 2.87 2.23
CA ARG A 37 -0.67 2.42 3.41
C ARG A 37 0.77 2.05 3.08
N ALA A 38 1.03 1.41 1.95
CA ALA A 38 2.39 1.15 1.48
C ALA A 38 3.16 2.46 1.20
N PHE A 39 2.49 3.47 0.63
CA PHE A 39 3.06 4.82 0.48
C PHE A 39 3.40 5.45 1.83
N PHE A 40 2.44 5.48 2.75
CA PHE A 40 2.65 6.02 4.09
C PHE A 40 3.81 5.32 4.82
N ALA A 41 3.95 4.01 4.66
CA ALA A 41 5.06 3.26 5.24
C ALA A 41 6.41 3.69 4.64
N SER A 42 6.49 3.83 3.31
CA SER A 42 7.71 4.31 2.66
C SER A 42 8.07 5.74 3.05
N GLU A 43 7.09 6.65 3.16
CA GLU A 43 7.32 8.04 3.58
C GLU A 43 7.74 8.12 5.05
N SER A 44 7.16 7.29 5.92
CA SER A 44 7.58 7.18 7.31
C SER A 44 9.05 6.74 7.42
N GLY A 45 9.47 5.78 6.58
CA GLY A 45 10.88 5.40 6.46
C GLY A 45 11.78 6.56 6.05
N VAL A 46 11.37 7.37 5.07
CA VAL A 46 12.13 8.55 4.65
C VAL A 46 12.29 9.53 5.81
N HIS A 47 11.20 9.81 6.53
CA HIS A 47 11.25 10.70 7.70
C HIS A 47 12.16 10.18 8.80
N LEU A 48 12.20 8.87 9.04
CA LEU A 48 13.13 8.26 9.99
C LEU A 48 14.58 8.45 9.55
N VAL A 49 14.91 8.08 8.30
CA VAL A 49 16.28 8.23 7.76
C VAL A 49 16.75 9.68 7.84
N VAL A 50 15.94 10.63 7.37
CA VAL A 50 16.28 12.06 7.40
C VAL A 50 16.38 12.58 8.84
N GLY A 51 15.50 12.12 9.74
CA GLY A 51 15.50 12.52 11.14
C GLY A 51 16.75 12.04 11.89
N GLU A 52 17.17 10.81 11.67
CA GLU A 52 18.38 10.24 12.26
C GLU A 52 19.64 10.94 11.76
N LEU A 53 19.73 11.19 10.45
CA LEU A 53 20.83 11.95 9.85
C LEU A 53 20.90 13.39 10.36
N SER A 54 19.76 14.06 10.47
CA SER A 54 19.69 15.43 11.00
C SER A 54 20.09 15.50 12.47
N ALA A 55 19.93 14.41 13.22
CA ALA A 55 20.38 14.27 14.59
C ALA A 55 21.86 13.84 14.71
N GLY A 56 22.56 13.61 13.59
CA GLY A 56 23.94 13.12 13.56
C GLY A 56 24.10 11.68 14.04
N ARG A 57 23.05 10.87 13.87
CA ARG A 57 23.04 9.44 14.22
C ARG A 57 23.03 8.58 12.96
N ASP A 58 23.44 7.32 13.13
CA ASP A 58 23.50 6.36 12.03
C ASP A 58 22.11 6.02 11.48
N VAL A 59 22.05 5.70 10.19
CA VAL A 59 20.79 5.33 9.53
C VAL A 59 20.32 3.95 10.03
N PRO A 60 19.06 3.81 10.48
CA PRO A 60 18.53 2.52 10.91
C PRO A 60 18.33 1.61 9.70
N THR A 61 18.78 0.36 9.80
CA THR A 61 18.56 -0.67 8.79
C THR A 61 17.71 -1.82 9.34
N GLY A 62 17.03 -2.53 8.44
CA GLY A 62 16.15 -3.65 8.76
C GLY A 62 14.66 -3.34 8.58
N VAL A 63 13.81 -4.21 9.12
CA VAL A 63 12.36 -4.15 8.98
C VAL A 63 11.73 -3.61 10.26
N LEU A 64 10.87 -2.59 10.12
CA LEU A 64 10.07 -2.03 11.20
C LEU A 64 8.58 -2.18 10.89
N SER A 65 7.82 -2.70 11.84
CA SER A 65 6.36 -2.75 11.75
C SER A 65 5.76 -1.45 12.29
N LEU A 66 4.91 -0.82 11.47
CA LEU A 66 4.17 0.39 11.83
C LEU A 66 2.79 0.04 12.41
N PRO A 67 2.21 0.92 13.24
CA PRO A 67 0.84 0.76 13.71
C PRO A 67 -0.14 0.54 12.56
N GLY A 68 -0.99 -0.47 12.68
CA GLY A 68 -1.94 -0.82 11.63
C GLY A 68 -1.42 -1.81 10.58
N GLY A 69 -0.26 -2.44 10.82
CA GLY A 69 0.20 -3.63 10.09
C GLY A 69 0.94 -3.34 8.78
N ALA A 70 1.34 -2.10 8.53
CA ALA A 70 2.26 -1.79 7.44
C ALA A 70 3.71 -2.02 7.90
N GLU A 71 4.58 -2.34 6.96
CA GLU A 71 6.00 -2.57 7.24
C GLU A 71 6.86 -1.61 6.43
N VAL A 72 7.99 -1.21 7.01
CA VAL A 72 9.02 -0.47 6.30
C VAL A 72 10.35 -1.19 6.45
N GLU A 73 10.96 -1.52 5.32
CA GLU A 73 12.28 -2.11 5.23
C GLU A 73 13.25 -1.03 4.75
N ILE A 74 14.30 -0.77 5.52
CA ILE A 74 15.34 0.20 5.19
C ILE A 74 16.65 -0.57 4.97
N SER A 75 17.25 -0.38 3.81
CA SER A 75 18.59 -0.84 3.51
C SER A 75 19.46 0.34 3.12
N ALA A 76 20.71 0.34 3.58
CA ALA A 76 21.68 1.37 3.28
C ALA A 76 23.02 0.73 2.93
N SER A 77 23.75 1.34 1.99
CA SER A 77 25.08 0.88 1.60
C SER A 77 26.14 1.09 2.68
N ASP A 78 25.91 2.08 3.55
CA ASP A 78 26.77 2.45 4.67
C ASP A 78 25.91 3.00 5.82
N THR A 79 26.54 3.29 6.96
CA THR A 79 25.93 3.82 8.20
C THR A 79 25.95 5.35 8.28
N ALA A 80 26.82 6.00 7.50
CA ALA A 80 27.00 7.46 7.45
C ALA A 80 27.16 7.95 6.00
N ALA A 81 26.91 9.24 5.76
CA ALA A 81 26.99 9.83 4.43
C ALA A 81 28.46 9.94 3.96
N PRO A 82 28.75 9.77 2.65
CA PRO A 82 27.79 9.52 1.57
C PRO A 82 27.34 8.05 1.49
N MET A 83 26.05 7.82 1.22
CA MET A 83 25.47 6.47 1.14
C MET A 83 24.27 6.40 0.18
N ASP A 84 23.98 5.21 -0.33
CA ASP A 84 22.75 4.91 -1.04
C ASP A 84 21.76 4.23 -0.06
N VAL A 85 20.53 4.72 -0.01
CA VAL A 85 19.47 4.21 0.88
C VAL A 85 18.26 3.77 0.05
N GLU A 86 17.78 2.57 0.30
CA GLU A 86 16.53 2.04 -0.24
C GLU A 86 15.52 1.84 0.90
N ILE A 87 14.33 2.40 0.70
CA ILE A 87 13.24 2.38 1.66
C ILE A 87 12.04 1.73 0.99
N ARG A 88 11.63 0.59 1.52
CA ARG A 88 10.55 -0.23 0.98
C ARG A 88 9.41 -0.29 1.98
N GLY A 89 8.32 0.41 1.65
CA GLY A 89 7.05 0.33 2.39
C GLY A 89 6.17 -0.77 1.81
N SER A 90 5.59 -1.60 2.65
CA SER A 90 4.67 -2.68 2.25
C SER A 90 3.43 -2.73 3.12
N TYR A 91 2.30 -3.13 2.52
CA TYR A 91 1.06 -3.44 3.23
C TYR A 91 0.21 -4.39 2.40
N LEU A 92 -0.08 -5.59 2.93
CA LEU A 92 -0.69 -6.69 2.17
C LEU A 92 0.10 -6.92 0.87
N ASP A 93 -0.59 -6.86 -0.29
CA ASP A 93 0.02 -7.07 -1.60
C ASP A 93 0.62 -5.80 -2.22
N ALA A 94 0.47 -4.64 -1.56
CA ALA A 94 0.97 -3.36 -2.06
C ALA A 94 2.39 -3.08 -1.56
N VAL A 95 3.27 -2.65 -2.47
CA VAL A 95 4.67 -2.32 -2.18
C VAL A 95 5.04 -1.01 -2.85
N ARG A 96 5.76 -0.16 -2.12
CA ARG A 96 6.36 1.08 -2.63
C ARG A 96 7.83 1.11 -2.24
N VAL A 97 8.69 1.36 -3.23
CA VAL A 97 10.15 1.48 -3.04
C VAL A 97 10.57 2.92 -3.38
N ILE A 98 11.40 3.49 -2.52
CA ILE A 98 12.07 4.78 -2.69
C ILE A 98 13.57 4.51 -2.57
N ALA A 99 14.32 4.79 -3.63
CA ALA A 99 15.78 4.77 -3.61
C ALA A 99 16.29 6.21 -3.67
N ALA A 100 17.22 6.54 -2.78
CA ALA A 100 17.82 7.86 -2.69
C ALA A 100 19.32 7.75 -2.42
N ARG A 101 20.07 8.74 -2.92
CA ARG A 101 21.47 8.93 -2.59
C ARG A 101 21.61 10.11 -1.64
N ILE A 102 22.38 9.91 -0.59
CA ILE A 102 22.64 10.88 0.48
C ILE A 102 24.11 11.24 0.39
N GLU A 103 24.38 12.55 0.37
CA GLU A 103 25.72 13.14 0.22
C GLU A 103 26.20 13.75 1.54
#